data_AF-A0A1G1T4Y3-F1
#
_entry.id   AF-A0A1G1T4Y3-F1
#
_cell.length_a   1.000
_cell.length_b   1.000
_cell.length_c   1.000
_cell.angle_alpha   90.00
_cell.angle_beta   90.00
_cell.angle_gamma   90.00
#
_symmetry.space_group_name_H-M   'P 1'
#
loop_
_entity.id
_entity.type
_entity.pdbx_description
1 polymer ?
#
loop_
_entity_poly.entity_id
_entity_poly.type
_entity_poly.pdbx_seq_one_letter_code
_entity_poly.pdbx_strand_id
1 'polypeptide(L)'
;MSLAAYRRALPLLRIPFSIYLMPVFWFGLSALRGPWNGGRAAGVFVVLHLLAYPASNGYNSFYDKDEGSIGGLKAPPKVTPELLHLVWLFDALAVAGAALISLPFAGLVVVYLLVSKAYSYEGIRLKKYPLLSTLVVVVFQGAFTFLMTQIGAGATENQLFEKTNLLLALVSTLFLCGSYPLTQVYQHEEDARRGDRTLSLRLGIRGTFVFAAVGLLAGAAALGLAYWLRQEIRPLLLFLVATGPVVVLFSRWVWLVWHDEKAANFEHTMRMNQVSSLCLSAAFIAMLLWR
;
A
#
# COMPACT_ATOMS: atom_id res chain seq x y z
N MET A 1 -5.71 30.66 -14.17
CA MET A 1 -5.17 29.30 -14.47
C MET A 1 -6.18 28.56 -15.32
N SER A 2 -5.78 27.80 -16.35
CA SER A 2 -6.74 27.14 -17.25
C SER A 2 -7.17 25.77 -16.73
N LEU A 3 -8.45 25.41 -16.93
CA LEU A 3 -8.97 24.07 -16.63
C LEU A 3 -8.18 22.96 -17.34
N ALA A 4 -7.60 23.27 -18.49
CA ALA A 4 -6.73 22.37 -19.24
C ALA A 4 -5.44 21.99 -18.50
N ALA A 5 -4.91 22.85 -17.62
CA ALA A 5 -3.74 22.53 -16.81
C ALA A 5 -4.07 21.51 -15.72
N TYR A 6 -5.19 21.70 -15.01
CA TYR A 6 -5.68 20.73 -14.02
C TYR A 6 -6.01 19.37 -14.63
N ARG A 7 -6.62 19.32 -15.83
CA ARG A 7 -6.89 18.06 -16.55
C ARG A 7 -5.62 17.28 -16.86
N ARG A 8 -4.50 17.96 -17.13
CA ARG A 8 -3.19 17.33 -17.40
C ARG A 8 -2.50 16.83 -16.13
N ALA A 9 -2.71 17.51 -15.00
CA ALA A 9 -2.16 17.12 -13.71
C ALA A 9 -2.92 15.95 -13.06
N LEU A 10 -4.24 15.86 -13.29
CA LEU A 10 -5.13 14.89 -12.62
C LEU A 10 -4.66 13.42 -12.67
N PRO A 11 -4.14 12.89 -13.80
CA PRO A 11 -3.65 11.51 -13.84
C PRO A 11 -2.52 11.22 -12.83
N LEU A 12 -1.71 12.21 -12.47
CA LEU A 12 -0.59 12.07 -11.53
C LEU A 12 -1.04 11.83 -10.07
N LEU A 13 -2.30 12.12 -9.75
CA LEU A 13 -2.90 11.68 -8.48
C LEU A 13 -3.08 10.14 -8.44
N ARG A 14 -3.04 9.46 -9.59
CA ARG A 14 -3.14 7.99 -9.69
C ARG A 14 -4.33 7.41 -8.92
N ILE A 15 -5.50 8.07 -9.00
CA ILE A 15 -6.72 7.63 -8.30
C ILE A 15 -7.08 6.16 -8.61
N PRO A 16 -7.04 5.68 -9.89
CA PRO A 16 -7.31 4.27 -10.18
C PRO A 16 -6.31 3.31 -9.51
N PHE A 17 -5.04 3.71 -9.36
CA PHE A 17 -4.02 2.90 -8.70
C PHE A 17 -4.31 2.73 -7.21
N SER A 18 -4.96 3.70 -6.56
CA SER A 18 -5.33 3.60 -5.14
C SER A 18 -6.26 2.41 -4.85
N ILE A 19 -7.02 1.92 -5.83
CA ILE A 19 -7.81 0.68 -5.67
C ILE A 19 -6.90 -0.50 -5.32
N TYR A 20 -5.67 -0.54 -5.84
CA TYR A 20 -4.75 -1.63 -5.54
C TYR A 20 -4.23 -1.63 -4.09
N LEU A 21 -4.47 -0.56 -3.33
CA LEU A 21 -4.11 -0.41 -1.92
C LEU A 21 -5.19 -0.90 -0.95
N MET A 22 -6.37 -1.29 -1.46
CA MET A 22 -7.49 -1.75 -0.63
C MET A 22 -7.27 -3.05 0.19
N PRO A 23 -6.32 -3.97 -0.12
CA PRO A 23 -6.15 -5.17 0.69
C PRO A 23 -5.94 -4.90 2.17
N VAL A 24 -5.14 -3.89 2.53
CA VAL A 24 -4.85 -3.57 3.94
C VAL A 24 -6.10 -3.03 4.64
N PHE A 25 -6.92 -2.25 3.95
CA PHE A 25 -8.20 -1.78 4.46
C PHE A 25 -9.14 -2.95 4.76
N TRP A 26 -9.33 -3.84 3.78
CA TRP A 26 -10.19 -5.02 3.97
C TRP A 26 -9.65 -5.94 5.05
N PHE A 27 -8.32 -6.11 5.14
CA PHE A 27 -7.69 -6.91 6.18
C PHE A 27 -7.93 -6.33 7.58
N GLY A 28 -7.78 -5.01 7.74
CA GLY A 28 -8.09 -4.31 8.99
C GLY A 28 -9.51 -4.58 9.47
N LEU A 29 -10.49 -4.48 8.57
CA LEU A 29 -11.89 -4.77 8.88
C LEU A 29 -12.13 -6.27 9.16
N SER A 30 -11.61 -7.15 8.29
CA SER A 30 -11.75 -8.61 8.39
C SER A 30 -10.97 -9.22 9.54
N ALA A 31 -10.21 -8.43 10.31
CA ALA A 31 -9.63 -8.85 11.57
C ALA A 31 -10.52 -8.58 12.81
N LEU A 32 -11.39 -7.58 12.81
CA LEU A 32 -12.19 -7.19 13.99
C LEU A 32 -13.30 -8.19 14.36
N ARG A 33 -13.23 -8.92 15.48
CA ARG A 33 -14.25 -9.94 15.85
C ARG A 33 -15.62 -9.40 16.30
N GLY A 34 -15.71 -8.13 16.66
CA GLY A 34 -16.92 -7.54 17.23
C GLY A 34 -17.61 -6.57 16.27
N PRO A 35 -18.66 -5.87 16.73
CA PRO A 35 -19.35 -4.89 15.91
C PRO A 35 -18.39 -3.76 15.53
N TRP A 36 -18.49 -3.32 14.28
CA TRP A 36 -17.86 -2.13 13.74
C TRP A 36 -18.91 -1.39 12.92
N ASN A 37 -18.72 -0.09 12.70
CA ASN A 37 -19.72 0.74 12.04
C ASN A 37 -19.50 0.74 10.52
N GLY A 38 -20.44 0.15 9.78
CA GLY A 38 -20.40 0.08 8.31
C GLY A 38 -20.33 1.43 7.62
N GLY A 39 -21.10 2.42 8.08
CA GLY A 39 -21.07 3.77 7.53
C GLY A 39 -19.72 4.46 7.75
N ARG A 40 -19.12 4.30 8.92
CA ARG A 40 -17.78 4.83 9.21
C ARG A 40 -16.72 4.12 8.37
N ALA A 41 -16.79 2.80 8.23
CA ALA A 41 -15.88 2.04 7.38
C ALA A 41 -15.95 2.49 5.90
N ALA A 42 -17.15 2.75 5.36
CA ALA A 42 -17.30 3.33 4.03
C ALA A 42 -16.67 4.73 3.95
N GLY A 43 -16.86 5.57 4.98
CA GLY A 43 -16.19 6.87 5.10
C GLY A 43 -14.66 6.74 5.11
N VAL A 44 -14.11 5.80 5.88
CA VAL A 44 -12.65 5.51 5.91
C VAL A 44 -12.17 5.10 4.52
N PHE A 45 -12.90 4.23 3.83
CA PHE A 45 -12.56 3.83 2.47
C PHE A 45 -12.44 5.04 1.54
N VAL A 46 -13.44 5.93 1.55
CA VAL A 46 -13.45 7.16 0.74
C VAL A 46 -12.27 8.06 1.09
N VAL A 47 -12.06 8.33 2.39
CA VAL A 47 -10.96 9.19 2.86
C VAL A 47 -9.61 8.65 2.42
N LEU A 48 -9.35 7.36 2.57
CA LEU A 48 -8.05 6.79 2.22
C LEU A 48 -7.86 6.66 0.70
N HIS A 49 -8.81 6.03 -0.01
CA HIS A 49 -8.60 5.60 -1.39
C HIS A 49 -8.87 6.71 -2.40
N LEU A 50 -9.79 7.62 -2.09
CA LEU A 50 -10.17 8.70 -3.02
C LEU A 50 -9.52 10.04 -2.69
N LEU A 51 -8.98 10.22 -1.47
CA LEU A 51 -8.37 11.49 -1.04
C LEU A 51 -6.91 11.34 -0.61
N ALA A 52 -6.63 10.63 0.48
CA ALA A 52 -5.29 10.58 1.08
C ALA A 52 -4.25 9.91 0.17
N TYR A 53 -4.52 8.70 -0.34
CA TYR A 53 -3.59 8.01 -1.25
C TYR A 53 -3.38 8.79 -2.55
N PRO A 54 -4.41 9.35 -3.21
CA PRO A 54 -4.19 10.19 -4.37
C PRO A 54 -3.37 11.46 -4.08
N ALA A 55 -3.56 12.11 -2.92
CA ALA A 55 -2.74 13.25 -2.50
C ALA A 55 -1.26 12.85 -2.34
N SER A 56 -1.00 11.75 -1.64
CA SER A 56 0.34 11.17 -1.47
C SER A 56 1.00 10.83 -2.80
N ASN A 57 0.26 10.21 -3.72
CA ASN A 57 0.74 9.85 -5.05
C ASN A 57 1.07 11.07 -5.90
N GLY A 58 0.22 12.10 -5.87
CA GLY A 58 0.45 13.36 -6.58
C GLY A 58 1.63 14.14 -6.01
N TYR A 59 1.77 14.19 -4.68
CA TYR A 59 2.92 14.83 -4.04
C TYR A 59 4.22 14.12 -4.43
N ASN A 60 4.22 12.80 -4.40
CA ASN A 60 5.36 12.00 -4.87
C ASN A 60 5.71 12.32 -6.33
N SER A 61 4.73 12.28 -7.24
CA SER A 61 4.96 12.62 -8.65
C SER A 61 5.47 14.05 -8.85
N PHE A 62 5.02 15.02 -8.05
CA PHE A 62 5.47 16.41 -8.15
C PHE A 62 6.97 16.59 -7.87
N TYR A 63 7.50 15.89 -6.87
CA TYR A 63 8.91 15.96 -6.49
C TYR A 63 9.81 15.02 -7.30
N ASP A 64 9.28 13.89 -7.74
CA ASP A 64 10.07 12.89 -8.45
C ASP A 64 10.24 13.24 -9.93
N LYS A 65 9.22 13.89 -10.52
CA LYS A 65 9.20 14.34 -11.92
C LYS A 65 9.62 13.23 -12.88
N ASP A 66 9.17 12.00 -12.61
CA ASP A 66 9.50 10.82 -13.39
C ASP A 66 9.14 11.01 -14.87
N GLU A 67 10.06 10.59 -15.74
CA GLU A 67 9.85 10.53 -17.18
C GLU A 67 9.54 9.11 -17.64
N GLY A 68 10.03 8.10 -16.92
CA GLY A 68 9.69 6.71 -17.14
C GLY A 68 8.41 6.28 -16.42
N SER A 69 8.07 5.00 -16.56
CA SER A 69 6.85 4.46 -15.98
C SER A 69 6.85 4.55 -14.44
N ILE A 70 5.69 4.82 -13.86
CA ILE A 70 5.43 4.81 -12.42
C ILE A 70 4.19 3.98 -12.12
N GLY A 71 3.96 3.62 -10.86
CA GLY A 71 2.81 2.81 -10.46
C GLY A 71 1.49 3.29 -11.09
N GLY A 72 0.87 2.44 -11.92
CA GLY A 72 -0.38 2.73 -12.61
C GLY A 72 -0.29 3.58 -13.88
N LEU A 73 0.87 4.17 -14.21
CA LEU A 73 1.07 5.00 -15.40
C LEU A 73 2.33 4.59 -16.17
N LYS A 74 2.16 3.99 -17.35
CA LYS A 74 3.28 3.60 -18.21
C LYS A 74 4.06 4.79 -18.78
N ALA A 75 3.34 5.88 -19.06
CA ALA A 75 3.91 7.14 -19.54
C ALA A 75 3.25 8.29 -18.75
N PRO A 76 3.83 8.70 -17.61
CA PRO A 76 3.26 9.78 -16.81
C PRO A 76 3.30 11.11 -17.59
N PRO A 77 2.26 11.95 -17.49
CA PRO A 77 2.30 13.29 -18.07
C PRO A 77 3.31 14.17 -17.30
N LYS A 78 3.81 15.23 -17.96
CA LYS A 78 4.72 16.18 -17.30
C LYS A 78 4.04 16.86 -16.12
N VAL A 79 4.77 16.95 -15.02
CA VAL A 79 4.34 17.65 -13.80
C VAL A 79 4.12 19.13 -14.08
N THR A 80 3.04 19.67 -13.52
CA THR A 80 2.76 21.11 -13.54
C THR A 80 2.45 21.61 -12.12
N PRO A 81 2.59 22.92 -11.83
CA PRO A 81 2.29 23.50 -10.51
C PRO A 81 0.86 23.21 -10.01
N GLU A 82 -0.11 23.07 -10.92
CA GLU A 82 -1.50 22.72 -10.61
C GLU A 82 -1.64 21.41 -9.83
N LEU A 83 -0.70 20.47 -10.00
CA LEU A 83 -0.71 19.22 -9.25
C LEU A 83 -0.62 19.49 -7.73
N LEU A 84 0.19 20.47 -7.32
CA LEU A 84 0.35 20.80 -5.91
C LEU A 84 -0.94 21.42 -5.33
N HIS A 85 -1.68 22.20 -6.13
CA HIS A 85 -2.99 22.71 -5.74
C HIS A 85 -4.00 21.56 -5.52
N LEU A 86 -4.00 20.56 -6.40
CA LEU A 86 -4.83 19.36 -6.24
C LEU A 86 -4.45 18.57 -4.99
N VAL A 87 -3.14 18.41 -4.73
CA VAL A 87 -2.65 17.73 -3.53
C VAL A 87 -3.14 18.43 -2.27
N TRP A 88 -2.99 19.76 -2.17
CA TRP A 88 -3.47 20.51 -1.00
C TRP A 88 -4.97 20.41 -0.81
N LEU A 89 -5.74 20.47 -1.90
CA LEU A 89 -7.19 20.26 -1.84
C LEU A 89 -7.53 18.87 -1.30
N PHE A 90 -6.89 17.83 -1.83
CA PHE A 90 -7.15 16.45 -1.40
C PHE A 90 -6.70 16.20 0.04
N ASP A 91 -5.58 16.77 0.49
CA ASP A 91 -5.13 16.72 1.88
C ASP A 91 -6.18 17.36 2.81
N ALA A 92 -6.64 18.58 2.47
CA ALA A 92 -7.64 19.29 3.27
C ALA A 92 -8.95 18.51 3.35
N LEU A 93 -9.42 17.96 2.23
CA LEU A 93 -10.60 17.12 2.17
C LEU A 93 -10.42 15.80 2.93
N ALA A 94 -9.25 15.17 2.87
CA ALA A 94 -8.96 13.94 3.60
C ALA A 94 -9.02 14.18 5.11
N VAL A 95 -8.38 15.24 5.61
CA VAL A 95 -8.36 15.57 7.04
C VAL A 95 -9.75 16.01 7.52
N ALA A 96 -10.45 16.84 6.76
CA ALA A 96 -11.82 17.25 7.10
C ALA A 96 -12.78 16.04 7.10
N GLY A 97 -12.73 15.22 6.05
CA GLY A 97 -13.53 13.99 5.96
C GLY A 97 -13.22 13.00 7.08
N ALA A 98 -11.95 12.86 7.46
CA ALA A 98 -11.55 12.05 8.60
C ALA A 98 -12.09 12.60 9.92
N ALA A 99 -12.06 13.92 10.13
CA ALA A 99 -12.57 14.57 11.34
C ALA A 99 -14.09 14.39 11.51
N LEU A 100 -14.84 14.36 10.40
CA LEU A 100 -16.27 14.03 10.40
C LEU A 100 -16.55 12.58 10.83
N ILE A 101 -15.60 11.66 10.65
CA ILE A 101 -15.71 10.27 11.11
C ILE A 101 -15.29 10.16 12.58
N SER A 102 -14.11 10.67 12.93
CA SER A 102 -13.65 10.94 14.30
C SER A 102 -12.29 11.64 14.36
N LEU A 103 -12.06 12.35 15.48
CA LEU A 103 -10.80 13.02 15.75
C LEU A 103 -9.58 12.08 15.84
N PRO A 104 -9.63 10.89 16.48
CA PRO A 104 -8.49 9.97 16.47
C PRO A 104 -8.12 9.49 15.07
N PHE A 105 -9.10 9.17 14.22
CA PHE A 105 -8.86 8.79 12.84
C PHE A 105 -8.25 9.95 12.03
N ALA A 106 -8.75 11.17 12.21
CA ALA A 106 -8.18 12.37 11.59
C ALA A 106 -6.71 12.61 11.99
N GLY A 107 -6.38 12.43 13.27
CA GLY A 107 -5.00 12.52 13.75
C GLY A 107 -4.07 11.52 13.05
N LEU A 108 -4.52 10.28 12.86
CA LEU A 108 -3.74 9.26 12.14
C LEU A 108 -3.59 9.58 10.65
N VAL A 109 -4.64 10.09 10.00
CA VAL A 109 -4.59 10.56 8.61
C VAL A 109 -3.58 11.70 8.46
N VAL A 110 -3.56 12.67 9.38
CA VAL A 110 -2.57 13.75 9.40
C VAL A 110 -1.15 13.18 9.50
N VAL A 111 -0.90 12.26 10.45
CA VAL A 111 0.42 11.63 10.59
C VAL A 111 0.81 10.89 9.30
N TYR A 112 -0.10 10.11 8.71
CA TYR A 112 0.14 9.42 7.45
C TYR A 112 0.55 10.40 6.33
N LEU A 113 -0.20 11.49 6.15
CA LEU A 113 0.08 12.50 5.12
C LEU A 113 1.43 13.19 5.36
N LEU A 114 1.76 13.55 6.61
CA LEU A 114 3.04 14.15 6.97
C LEU A 114 4.22 13.23 6.66
N VAL A 115 4.10 11.95 7.02
CA VAL A 115 5.13 10.93 6.71
C VAL A 115 5.27 10.74 5.21
N SER A 116 4.16 10.66 4.49
CA SER A 116 4.15 10.57 3.03
C SER A 116 4.82 11.78 2.36
N LYS A 117 4.63 12.98 2.91
CA LYS A 117 5.33 14.19 2.42
C LYS A 117 6.81 14.17 2.73
N ALA A 118 7.20 13.81 3.96
CA ALA A 118 8.60 13.67 4.35
C ALA A 118 9.34 12.63 3.48
N TYR A 119 8.61 11.62 2.98
CA TYR A 119 9.14 10.63 2.06
C TYR A 119 9.69 11.23 0.76
N SER A 120 8.98 12.21 0.17
CA SER A 120 9.27 12.76 -1.16
C SER A 120 9.88 14.17 -1.15
N TYR A 121 9.60 14.98 -0.12
CA TYR A 121 10.04 16.37 -0.04
C TYR A 121 11.56 16.51 -0.10
N GLU A 122 12.10 17.34 -0.99
CA GLU A 122 13.54 17.50 -1.23
C GLU A 122 14.36 17.79 0.04
N GLY A 123 13.81 18.57 0.99
CA GLY A 123 14.49 18.91 2.24
C GLY A 123 14.71 17.74 3.21
N ILE A 124 13.95 16.65 3.07
CA ILE A 124 14.05 15.45 3.92
C ILE A 124 14.41 14.23 3.07
N ARG A 125 13.54 13.92 2.08
CA ARG A 125 13.65 12.85 1.07
C ARG A 125 14.02 11.50 1.67
N LEU A 126 13.17 10.96 2.57
CA LEU A 126 13.46 9.67 3.26
C LEU A 126 13.79 8.55 2.28
N LYS A 127 13.20 8.55 1.08
CA LYS A 127 13.41 7.55 0.03
C LYS A 127 14.85 7.36 -0.42
N LYS A 128 15.75 8.32 -0.15
CA LYS A 128 17.19 8.17 -0.41
C LYS A 128 17.86 7.10 0.47
N TYR A 129 17.25 6.75 1.60
CA TYR A 129 17.78 5.78 2.56
C TYR A 129 17.05 4.42 2.41
N PRO A 130 17.69 3.35 1.92
CA PRO A 130 16.98 2.13 1.54
C PRO A 130 16.27 1.46 2.71
N LEU A 131 16.96 1.28 3.83
CA LEU A 131 16.40 0.58 5.00
C LEU A 131 15.36 1.44 5.70
N LEU A 132 15.67 2.72 5.95
CA LEU A 132 14.74 3.64 6.61
C LEU A 132 13.49 3.88 5.76
N SER A 133 13.63 4.11 4.46
CA SER A 133 12.50 4.29 3.55
C SER A 133 11.63 3.05 3.47
N THR A 134 12.23 1.86 3.39
CA THR A 134 11.49 0.60 3.41
C THR A 134 10.74 0.45 4.72
N LEU A 135 11.41 0.63 5.87
CA LEU A 135 10.80 0.54 7.19
C LEU A 135 9.60 1.48 7.33
N VAL A 136 9.77 2.76 6.95
CA VAL A 136 8.70 3.75 6.98
C VAL A 136 7.52 3.31 6.12
N VAL A 137 7.77 2.89 4.87
CA VAL A 137 6.68 2.48 3.96
C VAL A 137 5.95 1.25 4.50
N VAL A 138 6.67 0.20 4.89
CA VAL A 138 6.03 -1.07 5.28
C VAL A 138 5.27 -0.95 6.59
N VAL A 139 5.71 -0.09 7.52
CA VAL A 139 4.99 0.18 8.77
C VAL A 139 3.77 1.07 8.52
N PHE A 140 3.93 2.18 7.78
CA PHE A 140 2.83 3.13 7.58
C PHE A 140 1.76 2.61 6.63
N GLN A 141 2.13 1.87 5.58
CA GLN A 141 1.19 1.19 4.69
C GLN A 141 0.71 -0.16 5.24
N GLY A 142 1.45 -0.79 6.14
CA GLY A 142 1.07 -2.04 6.81
C GLY A 142 0.33 -1.80 8.12
N ALA A 143 0.96 -2.13 9.24
CA ALA A 143 0.35 -2.11 10.57
C ALA A 143 -0.36 -0.79 10.92
N PHE A 144 0.22 0.36 10.58
CA PHE A 144 -0.41 1.65 10.86
C PHE A 144 -1.72 1.82 10.09
N THR A 145 -1.74 1.54 8.79
CA THR A 145 -2.96 1.63 7.98
C THR A 145 -4.01 0.60 8.40
N PHE A 146 -3.58 -0.60 8.78
CA PHE A 146 -4.45 -1.64 9.35
C PHE A 146 -5.16 -1.12 10.61
N LEU A 147 -4.42 -0.60 11.59
CA LEU A 147 -4.98 -0.08 12.85
C LEU A 147 -5.77 1.22 12.64
N MET A 148 -5.28 2.11 11.78
CA MET A 148 -5.98 3.35 11.40
C MET A 148 -7.35 3.03 10.79
N THR A 149 -7.45 1.99 9.97
CA THR A 149 -8.73 1.52 9.42
C THR A 149 -9.68 1.07 10.53
N GLN A 150 -9.18 0.28 11.48
CA GLN A 150 -9.98 -0.20 12.62
C GLN A 150 -10.47 0.94 13.52
N ILE A 151 -9.60 1.91 13.83
CA ILE A 151 -9.94 3.10 14.62
C ILE A 151 -11.02 3.92 13.90
N GLY A 152 -10.87 4.15 12.60
CA GLY A 152 -11.87 4.86 11.81
C GLY A 152 -13.21 4.11 11.74
N ALA A 153 -13.19 2.79 11.66
CA ALA A 153 -14.39 1.94 11.68
C ALA A 153 -15.06 1.84 13.07
N GLY A 154 -14.42 2.38 14.12
CA GLY A 154 -14.96 2.43 15.48
C GLY A 154 -14.60 1.23 16.36
N ALA A 155 -13.46 0.59 16.12
CA ALA A 155 -12.95 -0.45 17.01
C ALA A 155 -12.72 0.07 18.43
N THR A 156 -12.99 -0.76 19.43
CA THR A 156 -12.73 -0.46 20.85
C THR A 156 -11.26 -0.69 21.19
N GLU A 157 -10.77 -0.09 22.28
CA GLU A 157 -9.39 -0.31 22.76
C GLU A 157 -9.08 -1.80 22.99
N ASN A 158 -10.02 -2.54 23.58
CA ASN A 158 -9.88 -3.98 23.79
C ASN A 158 -9.70 -4.75 22.48
N GLN A 159 -10.34 -4.34 21.39
CA GLN A 159 -10.15 -4.97 20.08
C GLN A 159 -8.79 -4.59 19.47
N LEU A 160 -8.40 -3.32 19.58
CA LEU A 160 -7.15 -2.81 19.01
C LEU A 160 -5.93 -3.47 19.65
N PHE A 161 -5.90 -3.55 20.98
CA PHE A 161 -4.78 -4.09 21.75
C PHE A 161 -4.85 -5.59 22.02
N GLU A 162 -5.82 -6.29 21.41
CA GLU A 162 -5.86 -7.74 21.45
C GLU A 162 -4.61 -8.31 20.75
N LYS A 163 -3.94 -9.27 21.39
CA LYS A 163 -2.62 -9.77 20.96
C LYS A 163 -2.64 -10.34 19.56
N THR A 164 -3.68 -11.11 19.20
CA THR A 164 -3.79 -11.67 17.85
C THR A 164 -4.13 -10.59 16.81
N ASN A 165 -4.87 -9.54 17.17
CA ASN A 165 -5.10 -8.38 16.30
C ASN A 165 -3.80 -7.61 16.02
N LEU A 166 -2.97 -7.38 17.03
CA LEU A 166 -1.65 -6.76 16.85
C LEU A 166 -0.71 -7.65 16.01
N LEU A 167 -0.80 -8.98 16.16
CA LEU A 167 -0.09 -9.91 15.29
C LEU A 167 -0.58 -9.82 13.83
N LEU A 168 -1.88 -9.65 13.58
CA LEU A 168 -2.41 -9.41 12.23
C LEU A 168 -1.97 -8.05 11.67
N ALA A 169 -1.83 -7.01 12.50
CA ALA A 169 -1.22 -5.75 12.08
C ALA A 169 0.25 -5.96 11.64
N LEU A 170 1.02 -6.74 12.39
CA LEU A 170 2.40 -7.12 12.01
C LEU A 170 2.42 -7.93 10.70
N VAL A 171 1.48 -8.86 10.50
CA VAL A 171 1.33 -9.60 9.24
C VAL A 171 1.17 -8.64 8.06
N SER A 172 0.36 -7.59 8.21
CA SER A 172 0.22 -6.57 7.18
C SER A 172 1.58 -5.93 6.82
N THR A 173 2.38 -5.57 7.83
CA THR A 173 3.74 -5.04 7.62
C THR A 173 4.65 -6.06 6.93
N LEU A 174 4.60 -7.35 7.30
CA LEU A 174 5.43 -8.39 6.70
C LEU A 174 5.08 -8.64 5.22
N PHE A 175 3.78 -8.66 4.88
CA PHE A 175 3.37 -8.74 3.48
C PHE A 175 3.83 -7.52 2.67
N LEU A 176 3.78 -6.32 3.24
CA LEU A 176 4.33 -5.12 2.61
C LEU A 176 5.86 -5.18 2.52
N CYS A 177 6.56 -5.75 3.51
CA CYS A 177 8.00 -5.96 3.46
C CYS A 177 8.40 -6.83 2.26
N GLY A 178 7.66 -7.90 1.99
CA GLY A 178 7.90 -8.73 0.81
C GLY A 178 7.50 -8.05 -0.51
N SER A 179 6.33 -7.41 -0.56
CA SER A 179 5.76 -6.90 -1.81
C SER A 179 6.28 -5.52 -2.23
N TYR A 180 6.60 -4.63 -1.31
CA TYR A 180 7.01 -3.26 -1.62
C TYR A 180 8.28 -3.19 -2.48
N PRO A 181 9.38 -3.91 -2.20
CA PRO A 181 10.56 -3.88 -3.04
C PRO A 181 10.31 -4.35 -4.49
N LEU A 182 9.35 -5.25 -4.71
CA LEU A 182 8.95 -5.67 -6.07
C LEU A 182 8.37 -4.51 -6.88
N THR A 183 7.73 -3.54 -6.22
CA THR A 183 7.20 -2.35 -6.91
C THR A 183 8.28 -1.42 -7.43
N GLN A 184 9.53 -1.61 -7.02
CA GLN A 184 10.68 -0.79 -7.40
C GLN A 184 11.56 -1.48 -8.46
N VAL A 185 11.35 -2.77 -8.73
CA VAL A 185 12.30 -3.59 -9.50
C VAL A 185 12.50 -3.11 -10.94
N TYR A 186 11.46 -2.54 -11.54
CA TYR A 186 11.51 -2.00 -12.91
C TYR A 186 12.04 -0.55 -12.98
N GLN A 187 12.25 0.11 -11.84
CA GLN A 187 12.64 1.52 -11.75
C GLN A 187 14.12 1.72 -11.43
N HIS A 188 14.94 0.66 -11.41
CA HIS A 188 16.35 0.71 -10.99
C HIS A 188 17.16 1.80 -11.71
N GLU A 189 17.03 1.91 -13.03
CA GLU A 189 17.76 2.93 -13.81
C GLU A 189 17.33 4.36 -13.45
N GLU A 190 16.03 4.58 -13.26
CA GLU A 190 15.50 5.92 -12.96
C GLU A 190 15.79 6.35 -11.51
N ASP A 191 15.65 5.42 -10.57
CA ASP A 191 16.05 5.61 -9.17
C ASP A 191 17.53 5.96 -9.07
N ALA A 192 18.40 5.23 -9.78
CA ALA A 192 19.83 5.50 -9.81
C ALA A 192 20.16 6.87 -10.40
N ARG A 193 19.50 7.27 -11.50
CA ARG A 193 19.68 8.60 -12.12
C ARG A 193 19.31 9.75 -11.18
N ARG A 194 18.31 9.56 -10.31
CA ARG A 194 17.92 10.55 -9.28
C ARG A 194 18.81 10.55 -8.04
N GLY A 195 19.74 9.59 -7.93
CA GLY A 195 20.54 9.39 -6.73
C GLY A 195 19.78 8.73 -5.56
N ASP A 196 18.59 8.18 -5.81
CA ASP A 196 17.84 7.42 -4.82
C ASP A 196 18.49 6.01 -4.68
N ARG A 197 18.67 5.54 -3.45
CA ARG A 197 19.22 4.20 -3.17
C ARG A 197 18.13 3.33 -2.56
N THR A 198 17.22 2.82 -3.40
CA THR A 198 16.13 1.96 -2.94
C THR A 198 16.65 0.59 -2.48
N LEU A 199 15.85 -0.13 -1.68
CA LEU A 199 16.23 -1.46 -1.21
C LEU A 199 16.39 -2.43 -2.38
N SER A 200 15.47 -2.37 -3.34
CA SER A 200 15.53 -3.21 -4.54
C SER A 200 16.80 -2.96 -5.35
N LEU A 201 17.22 -1.69 -5.52
CA LEU A 201 18.46 -1.35 -6.20
C LEU A 201 19.69 -1.93 -5.47
N ARG A 202 19.70 -1.91 -4.13
CA ARG A 202 20.81 -2.49 -3.34
C ARG A 202 20.88 -4.01 -3.39
N LEU A 203 19.72 -4.68 -3.40
CA LEU A 203 19.65 -6.14 -3.49
C LEU A 203 19.89 -6.65 -4.92
N GLY A 204 19.75 -5.79 -5.92
CA GLY A 204 19.65 -6.17 -7.32
C GLY A 204 18.32 -6.87 -7.62
N ILE A 205 18.08 -7.15 -8.90
CA ILE A 205 16.81 -7.73 -9.37
C ILE A 205 16.54 -9.07 -8.66
N ARG A 206 17.42 -10.06 -8.81
CA ARG A 206 17.23 -11.40 -8.22
C ARG A 206 17.16 -11.39 -6.69
N GLY A 207 18.02 -10.59 -6.05
CA GLY A 207 18.00 -10.43 -4.58
C GLY A 207 16.68 -9.85 -4.08
N THR A 208 16.07 -8.94 -4.84
CA THR A 208 14.73 -8.40 -4.54
C THR A 208 13.69 -9.51 -4.52
N PHE A 209 13.71 -10.43 -5.49
CA PHE A 209 12.77 -11.56 -5.54
C PHE A 209 12.98 -12.55 -4.39
N VAL A 210 14.23 -12.85 -4.02
CA VAL A 210 14.53 -13.69 -2.84
C VAL A 210 14.00 -13.03 -1.56
N PHE A 211 14.30 -11.74 -1.37
CA PHE A 211 13.82 -10.98 -0.23
C PHE A 211 12.29 -10.95 -0.17
N ALA A 212 11.64 -10.74 -1.31
CA ALA A 212 10.19 -10.77 -1.43
C ALA A 212 9.61 -12.14 -1.03
N ALA A 213 10.18 -13.23 -1.52
CA ALA A 213 9.74 -14.59 -1.18
C ALA A 213 9.85 -14.84 0.33
N VAL A 214 10.97 -14.48 0.96
CA VAL A 214 11.16 -14.62 2.41
C VAL A 214 10.16 -13.78 3.19
N GLY A 215 9.97 -12.51 2.84
CA GLY A 215 9.02 -11.61 3.51
C GLY A 215 7.57 -12.08 3.38
N LEU A 216 7.16 -12.52 2.20
CA LEU A 216 5.81 -13.06 1.95
C LEU A 216 5.56 -14.37 2.71
N LEU A 217 6.54 -15.28 2.74
CA LEU A 217 6.46 -16.53 3.51
C LEU A 217 6.39 -16.25 5.02
N ALA A 218 7.20 -15.32 5.52
CA ALA A 218 7.14 -14.90 6.93
C ALA A 218 5.77 -14.30 7.27
N GLY A 219 5.21 -13.45 6.41
CA GLY A 219 3.86 -12.91 6.55
C GLY A 219 2.79 -14.02 6.56
N ALA A 220 2.86 -14.99 5.64
CA ALA A 220 1.92 -16.09 5.56
C ALA A 220 2.01 -17.02 6.79
N ALA A 221 3.22 -17.31 7.27
CA ALA A 221 3.43 -18.11 8.48
C ALA A 221 2.88 -17.39 9.73
N ALA A 222 3.14 -16.09 9.86
CA ALA A 222 2.60 -15.27 10.96
C ALA A 222 1.06 -15.15 10.88
N LEU A 223 0.48 -15.08 9.69
CA LEU A 223 -0.97 -15.11 9.48
C LEU A 223 -1.55 -16.46 9.94
N GLY A 224 -0.92 -17.56 9.54
CA GLY A 224 -1.30 -18.91 9.95
C GLY A 224 -1.26 -19.06 11.47
N LEU A 225 -0.19 -18.59 12.12
CA LEU A 225 -0.08 -18.56 13.58
C LEU A 225 -1.18 -17.72 14.22
N ALA A 226 -1.45 -16.52 13.70
CA ALA A 226 -2.49 -15.64 14.23
C ALA A 226 -3.88 -16.31 14.19
N TYR A 227 -4.26 -16.88 13.04
CA TYR A 227 -5.55 -17.55 12.89
C TYR A 227 -5.64 -18.87 13.66
N TRP A 228 -4.52 -19.58 13.83
CA TRP A 228 -4.47 -20.75 14.71
C TRP A 228 -4.72 -20.38 16.18
N LEU A 229 -4.02 -19.35 16.69
CA LEU A 229 -4.23 -18.84 18.06
C LEU A 229 -5.65 -18.32 18.27
N ARG A 230 -6.26 -17.83 17.21
CA ARG A 230 -7.64 -17.38 17.16
C ARG A 230 -8.68 -18.50 17.10
N GLN A 231 -8.28 -19.75 16.84
CA GLN A 231 -9.19 -20.86 16.51
C GLN A 231 -10.05 -20.57 15.27
N GLU A 232 -9.50 -19.82 14.31
CA GLU A 232 -10.16 -19.34 13.09
C GLU A 232 -9.57 -20.03 11.86
N ILE A 233 -9.68 -21.35 11.77
CA ILE A 233 -9.10 -22.12 10.64
C ILE A 233 -9.73 -21.76 9.29
N ARG A 234 -11.01 -21.36 9.27
CA ARG A 234 -11.73 -21.05 8.03
C ARG A 234 -11.16 -19.80 7.33
N PRO A 235 -10.96 -18.64 7.99
CA PRO A 235 -10.23 -17.52 7.40
C PRO A 235 -8.87 -17.88 6.82
N LEU A 236 -8.11 -18.75 7.49
CA LEU A 236 -6.82 -19.22 6.98
C LEU A 236 -6.99 -20.01 5.67
N LEU A 237 -7.95 -20.94 5.60
CA LEU A 237 -8.22 -21.70 4.37
C LEU A 237 -8.69 -20.80 3.22
N LEU A 238 -9.58 -19.84 3.50
CA LEU A 238 -10.02 -18.85 2.52
C LEU A 238 -8.84 -18.03 1.98
N PHE A 239 -7.94 -17.60 2.86
CA PHE A 239 -6.72 -16.89 2.46
C PHE A 239 -5.87 -17.72 1.52
N LEU A 240 -5.57 -18.97 1.88
CA LEU A 240 -4.70 -19.86 1.09
C LEU A 240 -5.29 -20.13 -0.31
N VAL A 241 -6.59 -20.42 -0.38
CA VAL A 241 -7.28 -20.68 -1.67
C VAL A 241 -7.29 -19.42 -2.53
N ALA A 242 -7.69 -18.28 -1.96
CA ALA A 242 -7.80 -17.03 -2.70
C ALA A 242 -6.44 -16.48 -3.15
N THR A 243 -5.36 -16.76 -2.41
CA THR A 243 -3.99 -16.32 -2.76
C THR A 243 -3.20 -17.33 -3.61
N GLY A 244 -3.74 -18.52 -3.87
CA GLY A 244 -3.12 -19.50 -4.77
C GLY A 244 -2.73 -18.93 -6.14
N PRO A 245 -3.60 -18.18 -6.85
CA PRO A 245 -3.24 -17.50 -8.10
C PRO A 245 -2.06 -16.52 -7.98
N VAL A 246 -1.95 -15.85 -6.83
CA VAL A 246 -0.88 -14.89 -6.52
C VAL A 246 0.46 -15.62 -6.42
N VAL A 247 0.49 -16.76 -5.71
CA VAL A 247 1.68 -17.61 -5.59
C VAL A 247 2.12 -18.13 -6.95
N VAL A 248 1.20 -18.66 -7.76
CA VAL A 248 1.50 -19.16 -9.11
C VAL A 248 2.06 -18.05 -9.99
N LEU A 249 1.45 -16.86 -9.97
CA LEU A 249 1.91 -15.71 -10.74
C LEU A 249 3.32 -15.25 -10.30
N PHE A 250 3.55 -15.16 -8.99
CA PHE A 250 4.85 -14.78 -8.44
C PHE A 250 5.93 -15.80 -8.79
N SER A 251 5.68 -17.10 -8.59
CA SER A 251 6.62 -18.16 -8.95
C SER A 251 6.96 -18.18 -10.44
N ARG A 252 5.96 -17.94 -11.30
CA ARG A 252 6.21 -17.80 -12.74
C ARG A 252 7.07 -16.56 -13.04
N TRP A 253 6.81 -15.44 -12.38
CA TRP A 253 7.60 -14.22 -12.59
C TRP A 253 9.05 -14.37 -12.13
N VAL A 254 9.26 -15.01 -10.98
CA VAL A 254 10.59 -15.43 -10.49
C VAL A 254 11.29 -16.28 -11.55
N TRP A 255 10.64 -17.32 -12.07
CA TRP A 255 11.22 -18.16 -13.12
C TRP A 255 11.62 -17.35 -14.36
N LEU A 256 10.75 -16.47 -14.84
CA LEU A 256 11.03 -15.60 -16.00
C LEU A 256 12.25 -14.71 -15.74
N VAL A 257 12.32 -14.05 -14.58
CA VAL A 257 13.42 -13.14 -14.21
C VAL A 257 14.75 -13.86 -14.03
N TRP A 258 14.73 -15.11 -13.58
CA TRP A 258 15.95 -15.93 -13.49
C TRP A 258 16.54 -16.27 -14.86
N HIS A 259 15.69 -16.38 -15.89
CA HIS A 259 16.12 -16.65 -17.26
C HIS A 259 16.47 -15.36 -18.03
N ASP A 260 15.68 -14.30 -17.84
CA ASP A 260 15.91 -12.98 -18.45
C ASP A 260 15.46 -11.86 -17.49
N GLU A 261 16.42 -11.09 -17.00
CA GLU A 261 16.16 -9.99 -16.06
C GLU A 261 15.27 -8.88 -16.66
N LYS A 262 15.15 -8.80 -18.00
CA LYS A 262 14.21 -7.88 -18.66
C LYS A 262 12.75 -8.18 -18.34
N ALA A 263 12.43 -9.36 -17.81
CA ALA A 263 11.11 -9.68 -17.29
C ALA A 263 10.77 -8.89 -16.01
N ALA A 264 11.74 -8.28 -15.33
CA ALA A 264 11.54 -7.38 -14.20
C ALA A 264 11.10 -5.99 -14.68
N ASN A 265 9.99 -5.94 -15.43
CA ASN A 265 9.49 -4.74 -16.09
C ASN A 265 8.16 -4.25 -15.50
N PHE A 266 7.71 -3.10 -16.01
CA PHE A 266 6.48 -2.43 -15.59
C PHE A 266 5.25 -3.35 -15.73
N GLU A 267 5.11 -4.06 -16.85
CA GLU A 267 3.94 -4.89 -17.14
C GLU A 267 3.79 -6.03 -16.14
N HIS A 268 4.87 -6.75 -15.84
CA HIS A 268 4.82 -7.84 -14.87
C HIS A 268 4.58 -7.31 -13.45
N THR A 269 5.20 -6.18 -13.10
CA THR A 269 5.00 -5.54 -11.79
C THR A 269 3.54 -5.11 -11.60
N MET A 270 2.94 -4.46 -12.60
CA MET A 270 1.54 -4.03 -12.54
C MET A 270 0.58 -5.21 -12.53
N ARG A 271 0.83 -6.25 -13.35
CA ARG A 271 0.03 -7.48 -13.32
C ARG A 271 0.09 -8.14 -11.95
N MET A 272 1.28 -8.22 -11.35
CA MET A 272 1.46 -8.78 -10.01
C MET A 272 0.65 -7.99 -8.98
N ASN A 273 0.74 -6.65 -9.00
CA ASN A 273 0.01 -5.76 -8.10
C ASN A 273 -1.52 -5.87 -8.27
N GLN A 274 -1.99 -5.95 -9.51
CA GLN A 274 -3.42 -6.10 -9.83
C GLN A 274 -3.98 -7.41 -9.29
N VAL A 275 -3.35 -8.54 -9.64
CA VAL A 275 -3.83 -9.86 -9.25
C VAL A 275 -3.71 -10.05 -7.74
N SER A 276 -2.59 -9.65 -7.12
CA SER A 276 -2.42 -9.75 -5.67
C SER A 276 -3.47 -8.92 -4.94
N SER A 277 -3.71 -7.69 -5.38
CA SER A 277 -4.68 -6.81 -4.73
C SER A 277 -6.10 -7.35 -4.83
N LEU A 278 -6.53 -7.80 -6.02
CA LEU A 278 -7.86 -8.37 -6.21
C LEU A 278 -8.06 -9.66 -5.40
N CYS A 279 -7.09 -10.58 -5.44
CA CYS A 279 -7.13 -11.84 -4.69
C CYS A 279 -7.17 -11.60 -3.18
N LEU A 280 -6.29 -10.74 -2.64
CA LEU A 280 -6.25 -10.44 -1.20
C LEU A 280 -7.53 -9.74 -0.74
N SER A 281 -8.01 -8.77 -1.51
CA SER A 281 -9.25 -8.07 -1.18
C SER A 281 -10.45 -8.99 -1.20
N ALA A 282 -10.57 -9.85 -2.22
CA ALA A 282 -11.62 -10.86 -2.28
C ALA A 282 -11.53 -11.83 -1.09
N ALA A 283 -10.32 -12.24 -0.69
CA ALA A 283 -10.11 -13.08 0.48
C ALA A 283 -10.62 -12.40 1.75
N PHE A 284 -10.19 -11.16 2.02
CA PHE A 284 -10.56 -10.44 3.24
C PHE A 284 -12.04 -10.04 3.27
N ILE A 285 -12.63 -9.69 2.13
CA ILE A 285 -14.08 -9.47 2.00
C ILE A 285 -14.84 -10.78 2.30
N ALA A 286 -14.41 -11.91 1.73
CA ALA A 286 -15.02 -13.21 2.01
C ALA A 286 -14.92 -13.58 3.50
N MET A 287 -13.76 -13.34 4.13
CA MET A 287 -13.58 -13.52 5.57
C MET A 287 -14.46 -12.60 6.41
N LEU A 288 -14.81 -11.42 5.91
CA LEU A 288 -15.68 -10.47 6.59
C LEU A 288 -17.16 -10.89 6.49
N LEU A 289 -17.58 -11.36 5.32
CA LEU A 289 -18.97 -11.78 5.06
C LEU A 289 -19.31 -13.14 5.67
N TRP A 290 -18.32 -14.02 5.83
CA TRP A 290 -18.50 -15.38 6.32
C TRP A 290 -18.15 -15.53 7.81
N ARG A 291 -18.44 -14.49 8.60
CA ARG A 291 -18.27 -14.54 10.06
C ARG A 291 -19.52 -15.03 10.76
#